data_AF-A0A9X7CGH9-F1
#
_entry.id   AF-A0A9X7CGH9-F1
#
_cell.length_a   1.000
_cell.length_b   1.000
_cell.length_c   1.000
_cell.angle_alpha   90.00
_cell.angle_beta   90.00
_cell.angle_gamma   90.00
#
_symmetry.space_group_name_H-M   'P 1'
#
loop_
_entity.id
_entity.type
_entity.pdbx_description
1 polymer ?
#
loop_
_entity_poly.entity_id
_entity_poly.type
_entity_poly.pdbx_seq_one_letter_code
_entity_poly.pdbx_strand_id
1 'polypeptide(L)' 'MVVYKDKERGTYFFVVRVRQFDGTQKQVKRRGFKTKKEAREAEAKMLVEKETNSSLTFSQVA' A
#
# COMPACT_ATOMS: atom_id res chain seq x y z
N MET A 1 8.49 -5.45 -4.13
CA MET A 1 7.04 -5.65 -4.23
C MET A 1 6.73 -7.13 -4.12
N VAL A 2 5.95 -7.56 -3.11
CA VAL A 2 5.62 -8.98 -2.92
C VAL A 2 4.09 -9.13 -2.90
N VAL A 3 3.55 -9.64 -4.01
CA VAL A 3 2.13 -10.01 -4.12
C VAL A 3 2.04 -11.51 -3.85
N TYR A 4 1.27 -11.87 -2.85
CA TYR A 4 1.03 -13.25 -2.44
C TYR A 4 -0.28 -13.76 -3.00
N LYS A 5 -0.35 -15.06 -3.26
CA LYS A 5 -1.58 -15.75 -3.65
C LYS A 5 -2.15 -16.48 -2.44
N ASP A 6 -3.39 -16.16 -2.10
CA ASP A 6 -4.22 -16.94 -1.21
C ASP A 6 -4.69 -18.19 -1.97
N LYS A 7 -4.13 -19.36 -1.61
CA LYS A 7 -4.42 -20.62 -2.28
C LYS A 7 -5.81 -21.15 -1.94
N GLU A 8 -6.34 -20.83 -0.76
CA GLU A 8 -7.65 -21.30 -0.31
C GLU A 8 -8.78 -20.53 -1.01
N ARG A 9 -8.60 -19.22 -1.16
CA ARG A 9 -9.62 -18.33 -1.75
C ARG A 9 -9.41 -18.07 -3.23
N GLY A 10 -8.27 -18.49 -3.80
CA GLY A 10 -7.90 -18.17 -5.18
C GLY A 10 -7.67 -16.68 -5.44
N THR A 11 -7.55 -15.86 -4.39
CA THR A 11 -7.36 -14.41 -4.48
C THR A 11 -5.91 -14.02 -4.23
N TYR A 12 -5.55 -12.78 -4.54
CA TYR A 12 -4.24 -12.21 -4.31
C TYR A 12 -4.31 -11.16 -3.21
N PHE A 13 -3.20 -10.98 -2.51
CA PHE A 13 -3.05 -9.96 -1.48
C PHE A 13 -1.62 -9.42 -1.48
N PHE A 14 -1.46 -8.18 -1.02
CA PHE A 14 -0.14 -7.59 -0.80
C PHE A 14 -0.05 -7.04 0.63
N VAL A 15 1.18 -6.98 1.12
CA VAL A 15 1.51 -6.40 2.43
C VAL A 15 2.62 -5.39 2.22
N VAL A 16 2.35 -4.14 2.57
CA VAL A 16 3.33 -3.06 2.52
C VAL A 16 3.52 -2.50 3.93
N ARG A 17 4.78 -2.21 4.28
CA ARG A 17 5.11 -1.49 5.51
C ARG A 17 5.39 -0.05 5.11
N VAL A 18 4.57 0.87 5.64
CA VAL A 18 4.70 2.29 5.38
C VAL A 18 5.21 2.94 6.66
N ARG A 19 6.36 3.62 6.57
CA ARG A 19 6.83 4.48 7.65
C ARG A 19 5.93 5.71 7.71
N GLN A 20 5.42 5.99 8.89
CA GLN A 20 4.71 7.22 9.19
C GLN A 20 5.71 8.30 9.63
N PHE A 21 5.30 9.56 9.53
CA PHE A 21 6.11 10.71 9.90
C PHE A 21 6.49 10.72 11.40
N ASP A 22 5.65 10.09 12.24
CA ASP A 22 5.87 9.89 13.67
C ASP A 22 6.97 8.85 14.01
N GLY A 23 7.65 8.30 13.01
CA GLY A 23 8.68 7.26 13.17
C GLY A 23 8.12 5.84 13.36
N THR A 24 6.80 5.68 13.44
CA THR A 24 6.17 4.35 13.54
C THR A 24 6.05 3.70 12.18
N GLN A 25 5.99 2.36 12.17
CA GLN A 25 5.77 1.60 10.95
C GLN A 25 4.37 1.01 10.95
N LYS A 26 3.55 1.46 9.99
CA LYS A 26 2.22 0.89 9.77
C LYS A 26 2.28 -0.19 8.71
N GLN A 27 1.88 -1.40 9.09
CA GLN A 27 1.67 -2.46 8.12
C GLN A 27 0.27 -2.32 7.53
N VAL A 28 0.19 -2.20 6.20
CA VAL A 28 -1.07 -2.21 5.47
C VAL A 28 -1.16 -3.49 4.67
N LYS A 29 -2.23 -4.25 4.92
CA LYS A 29 -2.56 -5.49 4.21
C LYS A 29 -3.82 -5.27 3.41
N ARG A 30 -3.75 -5.43 2.09
CA ARG A 30 -4.90 -5.39 1.17
C ARG A 30 -5.05 -6.76 0.54
N ARG A 31 -6.27 -7.33 0.59
CA ARG A 31 -6.61 -8.68 0.13
C ARG A 31 -7.86 -8.67 -0.74
N GLY A 32 -8.08 -9.76 -1.48
CA GLY A 32 -9.31 -9.99 -2.25
C GLY A 32 -9.20 -9.69 -3.74
N PHE A 33 -7.98 -9.49 -4.27
CA PHE A 33 -7.78 -9.26 -5.69
C PHE A 33 -7.98 -10.55 -6.48
N LYS A 34 -8.70 -10.51 -7.61
CA LYS A 34 -8.91 -11.71 -8.43
C LYS A 34 -7.66 -12.10 -9.21
N THR A 35 -6.87 -11.10 -9.61
CA THR A 35 -5.66 -11.32 -10.42
C THR A 35 -4.42 -10.71 -9.77
N LYS A 36 -3.25 -11.24 -10.13
CA LYS A 36 -1.95 -10.70 -9.71
C LYS A 36 -1.72 -9.27 -10.25
N LYS A 37 -2.23 -8.98 -11.46
CA LYS A 37 -2.11 -7.68 -12.10
C LYS A 37 -2.87 -6.61 -11.31
N GLU A 38 -4.10 -6.91 -10.93
CA GLU A 38 -4.95 -6.01 -10.14
C GLU A 38 -4.35 -5.71 -8.75
N ALA A 39 -3.81 -6.73 -8.08
CA ALA A 39 -3.08 -6.55 -6.82
C ALA A 39 -1.85 -5.64 -6.98
N ARG A 40 -1.12 -5.76 -8.10
CA ARG A 40 0.07 -4.95 -8.40
C ARG A 40 -0.30 -3.50 -8.72
N GLU A 41 -1.36 -3.27 -9.48
CA GLU A 41 -1.85 -1.93 -9.79
C GLU A 41 -2.34 -1.22 -8.51
N ALA A 42 -3.06 -1.94 -7.64
CA ALA A 42 -3.50 -1.40 -6.36
C ALA A 42 -2.32 -1.05 -5.44
N GLU A 43 -1.26 -1.86 -5.43
CA GLU A 43 -0.04 -1.54 -4.70
C GLU A 43 0.66 -0.30 -5.26
N ALA A 44 0.82 -0.22 -6.58
CA ALA A 44 1.44 0.92 -7.25
C ALA A 44 0.67 2.22 -6.98
N LYS A 45 -0.67 2.19 -7.08
CA LYS A 45 -1.53 3.33 -6.71
C LYS A 45 -1.33 3.74 -5.26
N MET A 46 -1.25 2.77 -4.35
CA MET A 46 -1.06 3.05 -2.93
C MET A 46 0.31 3.67 -2.63
N LEU A 47 1.36 3.23 -3.33
CA LEU A 47 2.70 3.79 -3.19
C LEU A 47 2.74 5.23 -3.72
N VAL A 48 2.17 5.48 -4.90
CA VAL A 48 2.06 6.83 -5.47
C VAL A 48 1.26 7.74 -4.55
N GLU A 49 0.07 7.32 -4.09
CA GLU A 49 -0.76 8.10 -3.17
C GLU A 49 -0.03 8.42 -1.86
N LYS A 50 0.79 7.48 -1.35
CA LYS A 50 1.62 7.71 -0.16
C LYS A 50 2.80 8.64 -0.40
N GLU A 51 3.43 8.55 -1.57
CA GLU A 51 4.52 9.45 -1.96
C GLU A 51 3.99 10.89 -2.14
N THR A 52 2.86 11.05 -2.83
CA THR A 52 2.17 12.34 -3.01
C THR A 52 1.68 12.93 -1.69
N ASN A 53 1.14 12.12 -0.76
CA ASN A 53 0.74 12.61 0.57
C ASN A 53 1.95 12.96 1.47
N SER A 54 3.10 12.31 1.28
CA SER A 54 4.30 12.62 2.07
C SER A 54 4.90 13.98 1.70
N SER A 55 4.60 14.51 0.51
CA SER A 55 4.99 15.85 0.06
C SER A 55 3.98 16.96 0.37
N LEU A 56 2.77 16.65 0.88
CA LEU A 56 1.70 17.64 1.10
C LEU A 56 1.58 18.16 2.55
N THR A 57 2.40 17.68 3.49
CA THR A 57 2.55 18.33 4.80
C THR A 57 3.68 19.36 4.75
N PHE A 58 3.58 20.34 3.86
CA PHE A 58 4.40 21.55 3.92
C PHE A 58 3.47 22.76 3.84
N SER A 59 3.51 23.60 4.89
CA SER A 59 2.87 24.92 5.02
C SER A 59 1.40 24.94 5.45
N GLN A 60 1.13 24.68 6.73
CA GLN A 60 -0.05 25.28 7.36
C GLN A 60 0.18 25.58 8.83
N VAL A 61 1.18 26.43 9.14
CA VAL A 61 1.15 27.35 10.30
C VAL A 61 2.09 28.53 10.00
N ALA A 62 1.54 29.67 9.58
CA ALA A 62 2.06 31.02 9.85
C ALA A 62 0.95 32.03 9.54
#